data_AF-A0A9J6G0J3-F1
#
_entry.id   AF-A0A9J6G0J3-F1
#
_cell.length_a   1.000
_cell.length_b   1.000
_cell.length_c   1.000
_cell.angle_alpha   90.00
_cell.angle_beta   90.00
_cell.angle_gamma   90.00
#
_symmetry.space_group_name_H-M   'P 1'
#
loop_
_entity.id
_entity.type
_entity.pdbx_description
1 polymer ?
#
loop_
_entity_poly.entity_id
_entity_poly.type
_entity_poly.pdbx_seq_one_letter_code
_entity_poly.pdbx_strand_id
1 'polypeptide(L)'
;MLIQCRKRGVQDYVEFLGGGGLGTEEMMLIQDVCGLDSIPSKRPIQIPCATTAVRLVSTGRFEDSITFGYEPILDRDRVQVCSKELVTV
;
A
#
# COMPACT_ATOMS: atom_id res chain seq x y z
N MET A 1 11.79 -8.45 -2.41
CA MET A 1 10.65 -7.59 -2.81
C MET A 1 11.12 -6.41 -3.65
N LEU A 2 10.46 -6.14 -4.78
CA LEU A 2 10.70 -4.98 -5.65
C LEU A 2 9.65 -3.88 -5.37
N ILE A 3 10.00 -2.63 -5.66
CA ILE A 3 9.13 -1.45 -5.49
C ILE A 3 8.94 -0.70 -6.81
N GLN A 4 7.93 0.18 -6.90
CA GLN A 4 7.58 0.95 -8.12
C GLN A 4 7.12 0.03 -9.26
N CYS A 5 6.35 -1.00 -8.89
CA CYS A 5 5.94 -2.09 -9.76
C CYS A 5 5.11 -1.63 -10.94
N ARG A 6 4.15 -0.73 -10.68
CA ARG A 6 3.33 -0.15 -11.75
C ARG A 6 4.17 0.66 -12.73
N LYS A 7 5.13 1.45 -12.23
CA LYS A 7 6.06 2.22 -13.08
C LYS A 7 6.98 1.31 -13.92
N ARG A 8 7.25 0.09 -13.44
CA ARG A 8 8.05 -0.93 -14.13
C ARG A 8 7.24 -1.79 -15.10
N GLY A 9 5.92 -1.56 -15.23
CA GLY A 9 5.05 -2.35 -16.10
C GLY A 9 4.73 -3.76 -15.55
N VAL A 10 4.99 -4.01 -14.26
CA VAL A 10 4.54 -5.24 -13.60
C VAL A 10 3.04 -5.12 -13.38
N GLN A 11 2.31 -6.18 -13.77
CA GLN A 11 0.84 -6.14 -13.81
C GLN A 11 0.20 -6.72 -12.55
N ASP A 12 0.89 -7.63 -11.87
CA ASP A 12 0.49 -8.19 -10.58
C ASP A 12 1.36 -7.59 -9.48
N TYR A 13 0.73 -6.93 -8.51
CA TYR A 13 1.43 -6.21 -7.45
C TYR A 13 0.50 -5.96 -6.27
N VAL A 14 1.08 -5.59 -5.14
CA VAL A 14 0.35 -5.14 -3.96
C VAL A 14 0.59 -3.67 -3.75
N GLU A 15 -0.47 -2.94 -3.40
CA GLU A 15 -0.42 -1.54 -3.01
C GLU A 15 -0.69 -1.39 -1.52
N PHE A 16 0.11 -0.55 -0.88
CA PHE A 16 -0.12 -0.03 0.46
C PHE A 16 -0.65 1.39 0.33
N LEU A 17 -1.86 1.60 0.85
CA LEU A 17 -2.61 2.84 0.73
C LEU A 17 -2.83 3.48 2.10
N GLY A 18 -2.73 4.80 2.15
CA GLY A 18 -3.02 5.59 3.36
C GLY A 18 -4.21 6.51 3.13
N GLY A 19 -5.11 6.62 4.10
CA GLY A 19 -6.34 7.41 3.99
C GLY A 19 -6.83 8.02 5.30
N GLY A 20 -7.94 8.74 5.18
CA GLY A 20 -8.71 9.32 6.29
C GLY A 20 -10.03 8.61 6.60
N GLY A 21 -10.45 7.67 5.75
CA GLY A 21 -11.76 7.02 5.83
C GLY A 21 -11.75 5.58 5.30
N LEU A 22 -12.93 5.01 5.08
CA LEU A 22 -13.10 3.64 4.59
C LEU A 22 -13.07 3.53 3.05
N GLY A 23 -13.41 4.61 2.35
CA GLY A 23 -13.41 4.64 0.89
C GLY A 23 -11.98 4.55 0.34
N THR A 24 -11.67 3.50 -0.41
CA THR A 24 -10.32 3.28 -0.97
C THR A 24 -10.02 4.16 -2.20
N GLU A 25 -11.03 4.81 -2.77
CA GLU A 25 -10.90 5.69 -3.93
C GLU A 25 -10.09 6.96 -3.59
N GLU A 26 -10.32 7.51 -2.40
CA GLU A 26 -9.68 8.73 -1.90
C GLU A 26 -8.32 8.48 -1.23
N MET A 27 -7.95 7.21 -1.04
CA MET A 27 -6.67 6.85 -0.40
C MET A 27 -5.48 7.10 -1.32
N MET A 28 -4.39 7.60 -0.75
CA MET A 28 -3.14 7.83 -1.46
C MET A 28 -2.31 6.55 -1.57
N LEU A 29 -1.67 6.35 -2.72
CA LEU A 29 -0.68 5.29 -2.88
C LEU A 29 0.61 5.67 -2.14
N ILE A 30 0.96 4.91 -1.11
CA ILE A 30 2.21 5.10 -0.37
C ILE A 30 3.34 4.33 -1.05
N GLN A 31 3.09 3.05 -1.33
CA GLN A 31 4.07 2.17 -1.94
C GLN A 31 3.38 1.02 -2.66
N ASP A 32 3.96 0.56 -3.77
CA ASP A 32 3.61 -0.68 -4.44
C ASP A 32 4.78 -1.66 -4.40
N VAL A 33 4.46 -2.95 -4.36
CA VAL A 33 5.43 -4.03 -4.23
C VAL A 33 5.08 -5.23 -5.12
N CYS A 34 6.10 -5.90 -5.62
CA CYS A 34 5.96 -7.03 -6.52
C CYS A 34 7.19 -7.95 -6.44
N GLY A 35 7.05 -9.13 -7.05
CA GLY A 35 8.07 -10.17 -7.07
C GLY A 35 7.55 -11.47 -6.45
N LEU A 36 8.40 -12.50 -6.50
CA LEU A 36 8.05 -13.86 -6.09
C LEU A 36 8.46 -14.20 -4.65
N ASP A 37 9.16 -13.28 -3.99
CA ASP A 37 9.65 -13.47 -2.62
C ASP A 37 8.66 -12.89 -1.63
N SER A 38 7.93 -13.78 -0.95
CA SER A 38 6.92 -13.49 0.07
C SER A 38 7.50 -13.26 1.46
N ILE A 39 8.83 -13.19 1.60
CA ILE A 39 9.47 -12.81 2.86
C ILE A 39 9.22 -11.31 3.12
N PRO A 40 8.64 -10.96 4.28
CA PRO A 40 8.46 -9.57 4.67
C PRO A 40 9.78 -8.81 4.61
N SER A 41 9.72 -7.60 4.06
CA SER A 41 10.86 -6.67 4.05
C SER A 41 11.45 -6.54 5.46
N LYS A 42 12.79 -6.54 5.58
CA LYS A 42 13.49 -6.28 6.85
C LYS A 42 13.20 -4.88 7.43
N ARG A 43 12.64 -3.97 6.64
CA ARG A 43 12.30 -2.61 7.06
C ARG A 43 10.78 -2.40 6.99
N PRO A 44 10.13 -1.99 8.09
CA PRO A 44 8.71 -1.68 8.08
C PRO A 44 8.44 -0.44 7.22
N ILE A 45 7.29 -0.44 6.54
CA ILE A 45 6.76 0.73 5.84
C ILE A 45 5.96 1.52 6.87
N GLN A 46 6.32 2.79 7.10
CA GLN A 46 5.53 3.67 7.98
C GLN A 46 4.44 4.35 7.17
N ILE A 47 3.18 4.11 7.56
CA ILE A 47 2.00 4.71 6.96
C ILE A 47 1.31 5.52 8.06
N PRO A 48 1.69 6.80 8.27
CA PRO A 48 1.16 7.64 9.33
C PRO A 48 -0.24 8.18 9.01
N CYS A 49 -1.10 7.36 8.40
CA CYS A 49 -2.45 7.74 8.01
C CYS A 49 -3.47 7.14 8.97
N ALA A 50 -4.58 7.85 9.21
CA ALA A 50 -5.66 7.40 10.10
C ALA A 50 -6.20 6.01 9.71
N THR A 51 -6.27 5.72 8.41
CA THR A 51 -6.60 4.38 7.89
C THR A 51 -5.53 3.90 6.92
N THR A 52 -5.31 2.59 6.92
CA THR A 52 -4.40 1.91 5.98
C THR A 52 -5.18 0.80 5.27
N ALA A 53 -4.99 0.68 3.97
CA ALA A 53 -5.51 -0.44 3.19
C ALA A 53 -4.38 -1.14 2.43
N VAL A 54 -4.47 -2.47 2.36
CA VAL A 54 -3.59 -3.30 1.54
C VAL A 54 -4.44 -3.82 0.38
N ARG A 55 -4.02 -3.56 -0.85
CA ARG A 55 -4.75 -3.95 -2.07
C ARG A 55 -3.87 -4.83 -2.95
N LEU A 56 -4.29 -6.07 -3.16
CA LEU A 56 -3.70 -6.95 -4.15
C LEU A 56 -4.33 -6.68 -5.51
N VAL A 57 -3.51 -6.27 -6.49
CA VAL A 57 -3.90 -6.08 -7.88
C VAL A 57 -3.41 -7.30 -8.66
N SER A 58 -4.35 -8.03 -9.26
CA SER A 58 -4.07 -9.26 -10.01
C SER A 58 -4.66 -9.17 -11.41
N THR A 59 -3.92 -9.72 -12.37
CA THR A 59 -4.34 -9.94 -13.75
C THR A 59 -5.12 -11.25 -13.92
N GLY A 60 -5.17 -12.08 -12.89
CA GLY A 60 -5.82 -13.39 -12.92
C GLY A 60 -5.05 -14.45 -13.72
N ARG A 61 -3.83 -14.16 -14.17
CA ARG A 61 -2.97 -15.15 -14.85
C ARG A 61 -2.22 -16.07 -13.90
N PHE A 62 -2.10 -15.68 -12.63
CA PHE A 62 -1.40 -16.42 -11.60
C PHE A 62 -2.25 -16.46 -10.32
N GLU A 63 -1.90 -17.38 -9.43
CA GLU A 63 -2.43 -17.39 -8.07
C GLU A 63 -1.58 -16.45 -7.22
N ASP A 64 -2.13 -15.26 -6.95
CA ASP A 64 -1.43 -14.25 -6.17
C ASP A 64 -1.76 -14.39 -4.68
N SER A 65 -0.74 -14.45 -3.84
CA SER A 65 -0.89 -14.45 -2.38
C SER A 65 0.07 -13.46 -1.74
N ILE A 66 -0.37 -12.85 -0.64
CA ILE A 66 0.45 -11.96 0.18
C ILE A 66 0.32 -12.37 1.64
N THR A 67 1.47 -12.38 2.33
CA THR A 67 1.54 -12.42 3.80
C THR A 67 2.23 -11.14 4.27
N PHE A 68 1.65 -10.45 5.25
CA PHE A 68 2.24 -9.27 5.85
C PHE A 68 1.99 -9.24 7.36
N GLY A 69 2.93 -8.64 8.08
CA GLY A 69 2.75 -8.26 9.48
C GLY A 69 2.51 -6.76 9.58
N TYR A 70 1.83 -6.31 10.63
CA TYR A 70 1.62 -4.89 10.90
C TYR A 70 1.68 -4.63 12.40
N GLU A 71 2.09 -3.42 12.75
CA GLU A 71 2.03 -2.87 14.09
C GLU A 71 1.35 -1.49 14.03
N PRO A 72 0.35 -1.21 14.87
CA PRO A 72 -0.33 0.08 14.85
C PRO A 72 0.59 1.19 15.38
N ILE A 73 0.51 2.36 14.75
CA ILE A 73 1.13 3.58 15.29
C ILE A 73 0.22 4.10 16.40
N LEU A 74 0.68 3.98 17.66
CA LEU A 74 -0.11 4.38 18.85
C LEU A 74 0.05 5.86 19.21
N ASP A 75 1.10 6.50 18.71
CA ASP A 75 1.37 7.92 18.93
C ASP A 75 0.45 8.76 18.05
N ARG A 76 -0.57 9.36 18.66
CA ARG A 76 -1.60 10.14 17.96
C ARG A 76 -1.03 11.37 17.25
N ASP A 77 0.04 11.95 17.78
CA ASP A 77 0.68 13.14 17.18
C ASP A 77 1.46 12.76 15.90
N ARG A 78 1.67 11.46 15.66
CA ARG A 78 2.31 10.91 14.46
C ARG A 78 1.31 10.41 13.41
N VAL A 79 0.00 10.41 13.70
CA VAL A 79 -1.04 9.97 12.77
C VAL A 79 -1.77 11.19 12.19
N GLN A 80 -1.85 11.27 10.88
CA GLN A 80 -2.51 12.35 10.14
C GLN A 80 -3.66 11.84 9.25
N VAL A 81 -4.55 12.74 8.85
CA VAL A 81 -5.58 12.44 7.85
C VAL A 81 -4.94 12.53 6.47
N CYS A 82 -4.82 11.39 5.78
CA CYS A 82 -4.29 11.33 4.42
C CYS A 82 -5.43 11.36 3.40
N SER A 83 -5.27 12.14 2.34
CA SER A 83 -6.17 12.13 1.18
C SER A 83 -5.34 12.32 -0.08
N LYS A 84 -5.83 11.80 -1.20
CA LYS A 84 -5.33 12.24 -2.51
C LYS A 84 -5.63 13.74 -2.64
N GLU A 85 -4.62 14.57 -2.86
CA GLU A 85 -4.87 15.89 -3.45
C GLU A 85 -5.59 15.66 -4.78
N LEU A 86 -6.77 16.25 -4.93
CA LEU A 86 -7.41 16.37 -6.24
C LEU A 86 -6.46 17.21 -7.10
N VAL A 87 -5.66 16.55 -7.94
CA VAL A 87 -5.05 17.20 -9.09
C VAL A 87 -6.20 17.50 -10.05
N THR A 88 -6.82 18.66 -9.90
CA THR A 88 -7.62 19.26 -10.98
C THR A 88 -6.69 19.51 -12.15
N VAL A 89 -6.84 18.70 -13.20
CA VAL A 89 -6.28 18.95 -14.52
C VAL A 89 -7.09 20.04 -15.20
#